data_AF-A0A434TCF2-F1
#
_entry.id   AF-A0A434TCF2-F1
#
_cell.length_a   1.000
_cell.length_b   1.000
_cell.length_c   1.000
_cell.angle_alpha   90.00
_cell.angle_beta   90.00
_cell.angle_gamma   90.00
#
_symmetry.space_group_name_H-M   'P 1'
#
loop_
_entity.id
_entity.type
_entity.pdbx_description
1 polymer ?
#
loop_
_entity_poly.entity_id
_entity_poly.type
_entity_poly.pdbx_seq_one_letter_code
_entity_poly.pdbx_strand_id
1 'polypeptide(L)' 'MKLVSYNIQYGYGSDGRYDLARAARLVDGADIIALQEVERHWQRSNGDDQPEILSRLLPDYHWVYGP' A
#
# COMPACT_ATOMS: atom_id res chain seq x y z
N MET A 1 -17.60 -0.63 -11.99
CA MET A 1 -16.42 -1.43 -11.66
C MET A 1 -15.17 -0.62 -11.98
N LYS A 2 -14.47 -0.17 -10.95
CA LYS A 2 -13.22 0.59 -11.00
C LYS A 2 -12.09 -0.31 -10.51
N LEU A 3 -11.05 -0.46 -11.31
CA LEU A 3 -9.88 -1.25 -10.97
C LEU A 3 -8.67 -0.32 -10.94
N VAL A 4 -7.84 -0.48 -9.91
CA VAL A 4 -6.60 0.28 -9.78
C VAL A 4 -5.45 -0.71 -9.62
N SER A 5 -4.40 -0.52 -10.41
CA SER A 5 -3.10 -1.15 -10.17
C SER A 5 -2.09 -0.04 -9.90
N TYR A 6 -1.37 -0.15 -8.80
CA TYR A 6 -0.40 0.87 -8.40
C TYR A 6 0.83 0.24 -7.76
N ASN A 7 1.99 0.49 -8.35
CA ASN A 7 3.27 0.21 -7.73
C ASN A 7 3.58 1.36 -6.76
N ILE A 8 3.58 1.06 -5.46
CA ILE A 8 3.73 2.08 -4.41
C ILE A 8 5.20 2.36 -4.06
N GLN A 9 6.16 1.73 -4.75
CA GLN A 9 7.59 1.86 -4.50
C GLN A 9 7.94 1.75 -3.01
N TYR A 10 7.43 0.69 -2.36
CA TYR A 10 7.58 0.46 -0.91
C TYR A 10 7.09 1.61 -0.04
N GLY A 11 6.18 2.46 -0.53
CA GLY A 11 5.61 3.62 0.16
C GLY A 11 6.35 4.94 -0.07
N TYR A 12 7.38 4.98 -0.93
CA TYR A 12 8.15 6.19 -1.22
C TYR A 12 7.50 7.03 -2.34
N GLY A 13 7.47 8.34 -2.12
CA GLY A 13 7.12 9.32 -3.15
C GLY A 13 8.35 9.86 -3.88
N SER A 14 8.12 10.61 -4.97
CA SER A 14 9.17 11.35 -5.68
C SER A 14 9.84 12.44 -4.81
N ASP A 15 9.22 12.79 -3.68
CA ASP A 15 9.76 13.65 -2.64
C ASP A 15 10.72 12.92 -1.67
N GLY A 16 10.98 11.63 -1.90
CA GLY A 16 11.85 10.81 -1.06
C GLY A 16 11.28 10.49 0.32
N ARG A 17 9.97 10.74 0.54
CA ARG A 17 9.32 10.47 1.83
C ARG A 17 8.59 9.14 1.80
N TYR A 18 8.75 8.36 2.86
CA TYR A 18 7.96 7.16 3.12
C TYR A 18 6.61 7.56 3.74
N ASP A 19 5.50 7.27 3.04
CA ASP A 19 4.13 7.56 3.47
C ASP A 19 3.13 6.59 2.79
N LEU A 20 2.76 5.52 3.50
CA LEU A 20 1.75 4.57 3.02
C LEU A 20 0.33 5.16 2.97
N ALA A 21 0.00 6.12 3.84
CA ALA A 21 -1.31 6.76 3.86
C ALA A 21 -1.55 7.59 2.59
N ARG A 22 -0.50 8.16 2.00
CA ARG A 22 -0.57 8.77 0.66
C ARG A 22 -0.96 7.75 -0.40
N ALA A 23 -0.35 6.57 -0.42
CA ALA A 23 -0.71 5.53 -1.39
C ALA A 23 -2.16 5.05 -1.20
N ALA A 24 -2.57 4.77 0.05
CA ALA A 24 -3.94 4.35 0.37
C ALA A 24 -4.99 5.37 -0.11
N ARG A 25 -4.79 6.66 0.15
CA ARG A 25 -5.71 7.73 -0.29
C ARG A 25 -5.88 7.83 -1.81
N LEU A 26 -4.88 7.42 -2.60
CA LEU A 26 -4.94 7.48 -4.06
C LEU A 26 -5.77 6.34 -4.67
N VAL A 27 -5.86 5.21 -3.96
CA VAL A 27 -6.51 3.99 -4.47
C VAL A 27 -7.89 3.73 -3.85
N ASP A 28 -8.19 4.40 -2.73
CA ASP A 28 -9.47 4.30 -2.04
C ASP A 28 -10.67 4.64 -2.95
N GLY A 29 -11.77 3.91 -2.77
CA GLY A 29 -12.97 4.00 -3.61
C GLY A 29 -12.91 3.22 -4.93
N ALA A 30 -11.82 2.48 -5.19
CA ALA A 30 -11.81 1.46 -6.24
C ALA A 30 -12.59 0.21 -5.80
N ASP A 31 -13.12 -0.57 -6.74
CA ASP A 31 -13.76 -1.85 -6.42
C ASP A 31 -12.71 -2.96 -6.20
N ILE A 32 -11.58 -2.87 -6.92
CA ILE A 32 -10.43 -3.79 -6.79
C ILE A 32 -9.13 -2.99 -6.84
N ILE A 33 -8.23 -3.26 -5.90
CA ILE A 33 -6.90 -2.63 -5.79
C ILE A 33 -5.83 -3.72 -5.89
N ALA A 34 -4.88 -3.54 -6.81
CA ALA A 34 -3.67 -4.35 -6.91
C ALA A 34 -2.45 -3.47 -6.59
N LEU A 35 -1.77 -3.75 -5.49
CA LEU A 35 -0.56 -3.03 -5.09
C LEU A 35 0.69 -3.85 -5.39
N GLN A 36 1.71 -3.20 -5.94
CA GLN A 36 3.04 -3.80 -6.17
C GLN A 36 4.10 -3.09 -5.34
N GLU A 37 5.23 -3.78 -5.12
CA GLU A 37 6.29 -3.32 -4.22
C GLU A 37 5.78 -3.04 -2.80
N VAL A 38 4.87 -3.88 -2.33
CA VAL A 38 4.47 -3.94 -0.91
C VAL A 38 5.42 -4.88 -0.19
N GLU A 39 6.10 -4.42 0.84
CA GLU A 39 7.11 -5.19 1.56
C GLU A 39 6.79 -5.42 3.04
N ARG A 40 7.52 -6.33 3.69
CA ARG A 40 7.43 -6.58 5.13
C ARG A 40 8.82 -6.62 5.76
N HIS A 41 8.98 -5.93 6.88
CA HIS A 41 10.16 -6.01 7.75
C HIS A 41 11.51 -5.62 7.10
N TRP A 42 11.48 -4.69 6.14
CA TRP A 42 12.69 -4.14 5.52
C TRP A 42 13.15 -2.86 6.22
N GLN A 43 14.47 -2.70 6.38
CA GLN A 43 15.05 -1.57 7.11
C GLN A 43 14.70 -0.20 6.49
N ARG A 44 14.58 -0.13 5.15
CA ARG A 44 14.22 1.11 4.44
C ARG A 44 12.80 1.59 4.73
N SER A 45 11.91 0.71 5.18
CA SER A 45 10.53 1.01 5.55
C SER A 45 10.31 0.85 7.05
N ASN A 46 11.33 1.16 7.87
CA ASN A 46 11.29 1.07 9.33
C ASN A 46 11.00 -0.34 9.90
N GLY A 47 11.11 -1.38 9.07
CA GLY A 47 10.72 -2.73 9.47
C GLY A 47 9.20 -2.93 9.52
N ASP A 48 8.42 -2.09 8.84
CA ASP A 48 6.97 -2.12 8.88
C ASP A 48 6.38 -3.39 8.22
N ASP A 49 5.23 -3.81 8.73
CA ASP A 49 4.35 -4.77 8.07
C ASP A 49 3.39 -3.99 7.17
N GLN A 50 3.83 -3.66 5.95
CA GLN A 50 3.06 -2.77 5.08
C GLN A 50 1.66 -3.31 4.73
N PRO A 51 1.44 -4.62 4.47
CA PRO A 51 0.10 -5.17 4.28
C PRO A 51 -0.83 -4.92 5.47
N GLU A 52 -0.34 -5.11 6.70
CA GLU A 52 -1.12 -4.86 7.92
C GLU A 52 -1.39 -3.36 8.13
N ILE A 53 -0.47 -2.48 7.76
CA ILE A 53 -0.72 -1.03 7.82
C ILE A 53 -1.75 -0.62 6.75
N LEU A 54 -1.60 -1.12 5.52
CA LEU A 54 -2.52 -0.84 4.42
C LEU A 54 -3.93 -1.36 4.72
N SER A 55 -4.07 -2.51 5.38
CA SER A 55 -5.38 -3.05 5.79
C SER A 55 -6.10 -2.13 6.79
N ARG A 56 -5.35 -1.49 7.70
CA ARG A 56 -5.90 -0.51 8.65
C ARG A 56 -6.26 0.81 7.97
N LEU A 57 -5.53 1.19 6.94
CA LEU A 57 -5.79 2.40 6.15
C LEU A 57 -6.95 2.23 5.15
N LEU A 58 -7.27 1.00 4.77
CA LEU A 58 -8.33 0.61 3.83
C LEU A 58 -9.27 -0.41 4.50
N PRO A 59 -9.96 -0.05 5.59
CA PRO A 59 -10.67 -1.00 6.46
C PRO A 59 -11.85 -1.70 5.80
N ASP A 60 -12.41 -1.11 4.73
CA ASP A 60 -13.57 -1.65 4.01
C ASP A 60 -13.21 -2.71 2.95
N TYR A 61 -11.92 -3.02 2.81
CA TYR A 61 -11.41 -3.97 1.82
C TYR A 61 -11.01 -5.31 2.46
N HIS A 62 -11.46 -6.40 1.85
CA HIS A 62 -10.81 -7.69 2.06
C HIS A 62 -9.43 -7.67 1.40
N TRP A 63 -8.40 -8.14 2.10
CA TRP A 63 -7.03 -8.14 1.59
C TRP A 63 -6.39 -9.52 1.68
N VAL A 64 -5.50 -9.78 0.72
CA VAL A 64 -4.59 -10.92 0.69
C VAL A 64 -3.20 -10.41 0.31
N TYR A 65 -2.17 -11.06 0.83
CA TYR A 65 -0.78 -10.73 0.54
C TYR A 65 -0.02 -12.01 0.18
N GLY A 66 0.74 -11.96 -0.92
CA GLY A 66 1.62 -13.05 -1.38
C GLY A 66 3.00 -12.48 -1.71
N PRO A 67 4.09 -12.99 -1.08
CA PRO A 67 5.45 -12.56 -1.36
C PRO A 67 6.02 -13.16 -2.66
#